data_AF-A0A1H8S8R6-F1
#
_entry.id   AF-A0A1H8S8R6-F1
#
_cell.length_a   1.000
_cell.length_b   1.000
_cell.length_c   1.000
_cell.angle_alpha   90.00
_cell.angle_beta   90.00
_cell.angle_gamma   90.00
#
_symmetry.space_group_name_H-M   'P 1'
#
loop_
_entity.id
_entity.type
_entity.pdbx_description
1 polymer ?
#
loop_
_entity_poly.entity_id
_entity_poly.type
_entity_poly.pdbx_seq_one_letter_code
_entity_poly.pdbx_strand_id
1 'polypeptide(L)' 'MDILLDRSDDDHWVVTMISLRAQNWAAHELCCALRPCFAGSMRLDIMSADRLLKNARKQGFKTEFVGLCGKDIY' A
#
# COMPACT_ATOMS: atom_id res chain seq x y z
N MET A 1 4.76 -11.97 0.29
CA MET A 1 4.43 -10.66 -0.31
C MET A 1 4.51 -9.60 0.75
N ASP A 2 4.88 -8.40 0.35
CA ASP A 2 5.19 -7.33 1.30
C ASP A 2 4.05 -6.31 1.40
N ILE A 3 3.41 -6.00 0.28
CA ILE A 3 2.36 -5.00 0.16
C ILE A 3 1.22 -5.57 -0.67
N LEU A 4 -0.01 -5.33 -0.23
CA LEU A 4 -1.24 -5.69 -0.91
C LEU A 4 -2.01 -4.40 -1.22
N LEU A 5 -2.44 -4.25 -2.46
CA LEU A 5 -3.32 -3.19 -2.92
C LEU A 5 -4.68 -3.82 -3.23
N ASP A 6 -5.71 -3.40 -2.53
CA ASP A 6 -7.09 -3.84 -2.74
C ASP A 6 -7.96 -2.68 -3.22
N ARG A 7 -8.83 -2.92 -4.18
CA ARG A 7 -9.78 -1.92 -4.66
C ARG A 7 -11.06 -1.99 -3.85
N SER A 8 -11.21 -1.07 -2.90
CA SER A 8 -12.40 -1.04 -2.03
C SER A 8 -13.63 -0.45 -2.73
N ASP A 9 -13.44 0.50 -3.65
CA ASP A 9 -14.51 1.17 -4.41
C ASP A 9 -13.93 1.75 -5.72
N ASP A 10 -14.76 2.33 -6.58
CA ASP A 10 -14.31 2.86 -7.87
C ASP A 10 -13.21 3.92 -7.73
N ASP A 11 -13.29 4.77 -6.70
CA ASP A 11 -12.33 5.85 -6.42
C ASP A 11 -11.37 5.59 -5.25
N HIS A 12 -11.52 4.46 -4.55
CA HIS A 12 -10.80 4.24 -3.30
C HIS A 12 -10.04 2.92 -3.26
N TRP A 13 -8.77 3.05 -2.90
CA TRP A 13 -7.81 1.97 -2.83
C TRP A 13 -7.36 1.75 -1.39
N VAL A 14 -7.23 0.51 -0.97
CA VAL A 14 -6.73 0.13 0.35
C VAL A 14 -5.36 -0.51 0.17
N VAL A 15 -4.34 0.14 0.70
CA VAL A 15 -2.99 -0.43 0.76
C VAL A 15 -2.82 -1.11 2.10
N THR A 16 -2.46 -2.38 2.10
CA THR A 16 -2.16 -3.18 3.29
C THR A 16 -0.71 -3.63 3.25
N MET A 17 0.06 -3.24 4.26
CA MET A 17 1.44 -3.66 4.47
C MET A 17 1.47 -4.98 5.23
N ILE A 18 1.74 -6.06 4.51
CA ILE A 18 1.73 -7.42 5.06
C ILE A 18 3.00 -7.70 5.84
N SER A 19 4.17 -7.32 5.30
CA SER A 19 5.44 -7.62 5.95
C SER A 19 5.84 -6.54 6.96
N LEU A 20 6.53 -6.95 8.03
CA LEU A 20 7.05 -6.01 9.05
C LEU A 20 8.00 -4.97 8.42
N ARG A 21 8.77 -5.38 7.41
CA ARG A 21 9.65 -4.47 6.66
C ARG A 21 8.84 -3.40 5.91
N ALA A 22 7.72 -3.80 5.29
CA ALA A 22 6.83 -2.87 4.61
C ALA A 22 6.11 -1.92 5.58
N GLN A 23 5.68 -2.42 6.75
CA GLN A 23 5.08 -1.59 7.80
C GLN A 23 6.06 -0.54 8.34
N ASN A 24 7.31 -0.94 8.62
CA ASN A 24 8.35 -0.02 9.08
C ASN A 24 8.69 1.04 8.00
N TRP A 25 8.76 0.63 6.74
CA TRP A 25 8.97 1.56 5.63
C TRP A 25 7.79 2.52 5.46
N ALA A 26 6.55 2.03 5.46
CA ALA A 26 5.35 2.85 5.37
C ALA A 26 5.26 3.84 6.53
N ALA A 27 5.56 3.40 7.76
CA ALA A 27 5.65 4.29 8.91
C ALA A 27 6.71 5.38 8.69
N HIS A 28 7.86 5.07 8.09
CA HIS A 28 8.87 6.08 7.79
C HIS A 28 8.41 7.07 6.71
N GLU A 29 7.77 6.58 5.64
CA GLU A 29 7.28 7.36 4.51
C GLU A 29 6.08 8.25 4.89
N LEU A 30 5.24 7.78 5.81
CA LEU A 30 4.11 8.53 6.35
C LEU A 30 4.59 9.66 7.27
N CYS A 31 4.00 10.84 7.10
CA CYS A 31 4.24 11.97 7.99
C CYS A 31 3.94 11.60 9.45
N CYS A 32 4.64 12.23 10.39
CA CYS A 32 4.56 11.94 11.83
C CYS A 32 3.12 11.91 12.39
N ALA A 33 2.19 12.70 11.83
CA ALA A 33 0.79 12.73 12.22
C ALA A 33 0.00 11.47 11.82
N LEU A 34 0.39 10.78 10.75
CA LEU A 34 -0.31 9.61 10.22
C LEU A 34 0.28 8.29 10.75
N ARG A 35 1.52 8.31 11.23
CA ARG A 35 2.20 7.16 11.85
C ARG A 35 1.39 6.47 12.96
N PRO A 36 0.85 7.18 13.97
CA PRO A 36 0.10 6.52 15.05
C PRO A 36 -1.24 5.95 14.59
N CYS A 37 -1.82 6.46 13.50
CA CYS A 37 -3.07 5.95 12.92
C CYS A 37 -2.85 4.77 11.96
N PHE A 38 -1.59 4.46 11.63
CA PHE A 38 -1.26 3.42 10.67
C PHE A 38 -1.26 2.04 11.34
N ALA A 39 -2.38 1.34 11.22
CA ALA A 39 -2.55 -0.03 11.73
C ALA A 39 -2.19 -1.12 10.70
N GLY A 40 -1.24 -0.82 9.81
CA GLY A 40 -0.84 -1.73 8.73
C GLY A 40 -1.67 -1.62 7.45
N SER A 41 -2.81 -0.91 7.45
CA SER A 41 -3.58 -0.59 6.25
C SER A 41 -3.98 0.87 6.17
N MET A 42 -4.09 1.42 4.96
CA MET A 42 -4.52 2.80 4.71
C MET A 42 -5.36 2.91 3.43
N ARG A 43 -6.40 3.73 3.48
CA ARG A 43 -7.22 4.08 2.31
C ARG A 43 -6.61 5.30 1.60
N LEU A 44 -6.38 5.18 0.31
CA LEU A 44 -5.76 6.18 -0.56
C LEU A 44 -6.58 6.36 -1.83
N ASP A 45 -6.46 7.53 -2.45
CA ASP A 45 -6.88 7.72 -3.83
C ASP A 45 -5.93 7.01 -4.81
N ILE A 46 -6.36 6.85 -6.06
CA ILE A 46 -5.60 6.13 -7.08
C ILE A 46 -4.21 6.73 -7.36
N MET A 47 -4.06 8.06 -7.29
CA MET A 47 -2.76 8.72 -7.56
C MET A 47 -1.80 8.52 -6.38
N SER A 48 -2.31 8.65 -5.15
CA SER A 48 -1.53 8.38 -3.93
C SER A 48 -1.10 6.92 -3.83
N ALA A 49 -2.00 5.98 -4.16
CA ALA A 49 -1.69 4.56 -4.20
C ALA A 49 -0.61 4.24 -5.25
N ASP A 50 -0.74 4.77 -6.49
CA ASP A 50 0.25 4.58 -7.55
C ASP A 50 1.63 5.13 -7.16
N ARG A 51 1.69 6.34 -6.61
CA ARG A 51 2.94 6.94 -6.14
C ARG A 51 3.60 6.10 -5.04
N LEU A 52 2.81 5.60 -4.09
CA LEU A 52 3.30 4.77 -3.01
C LEU A 52 3.84 3.43 -3.51
N LEU A 53 3.15 2.79 -4.46
CA LEU A 53 3.61 1.54 -5.09
C LEU A 53 4.89 1.74 -5.89
N LYS A 54 5.01 2.85 -6.63
CA LYS A 54 6.25 3.20 -7.34
C LYS A 54 7.42 3.35 -6.37
N ASN A 55 7.22 4.00 -5.22
CA ASN A 55 8.26 4.11 -4.19
C ASN A 55 8.58 2.76 -3.55
N ALA A 56 7.57 1.95 -3.25
CA ALA A 56 7.76 0.62 -2.69
C ALA A 56 8.60 -0.29 -3.61
N ARG A 57 8.31 -0.28 -4.92
CA ARG A 57 9.06 -1.05 -5.92
C ARG A 57 10.50 -0.60 -6.03
N LYS A 58 10.76 0.72 -5.96
CA LYS A 58 12.14 1.26 -5.90
C LYS A 58 12.92 0.74 -4.68
N GLN A 59 12.24 0.47 -3.57
CA GLN A 59 12.84 -0.11 -2.36
C GLN A 59 12.95 -1.65 -2.41
N GLY A 60 12.48 -2.28 -3.48
CA GLY A 60 12.51 -3.73 -3.69
C GLY A 60 11.40 -4.50 -2.97
N PHE A 61 10.29 -3.84 -2.59
CA PHE A 61 9.12 -4.54 -2.02
C PHE A 61 8.30 -5.22 -3.11
N LYS A 62 7.78 -6.43 -2.82
CA LYS A 62 6.84 -7.14 -3.69
C LYS A 62 5.42 -6.66 -3.46
N THR A 63 4.77 -6.18 -4.52
CA THR A 63 3.44 -5.56 -4.48
C THR A 63 2.40 -6.46 -5.13
N GLU A 64 1.35 -6.82 -4.42
CA GLU A 64 0.22 -7.56 -4.96
C GLU A 64 -0.95 -6.64 -5.21
N PHE A 65 -1.65 -6.84 -6.33
CA PHE A 65 -2.87 -6.12 -6.67
C PHE A 65 -4.05 -7.09 -6.65
N VAL A 66 -5.07 -6.75 -5.89
CA VAL A 66 -6.36 -7.43 -5.89
C VAL A 66 -7.36 -6.44 -6.44
N GLY A 67 -7.77 -6.63 -7.68
CA GLY A 67 -8.83 -5.86 -8.32
C GLY A 67 -10.17 -6.57 -8.22
N LEU A 68 -11.24 -5.82 -8.50
CA LEU A 68 -12.63 -6.32 -8.56
C LEU A 68 -12.82 -7.50 -9.55
N CYS A 69 -11.92 -7.67 -10.53
CA CYS A 69 -11.98 -8.73 -11.54
C CYS A 69 -10.86 -9.79 -11.42
N GLY A 70 -10.05 -9.77 -10.37
CA GLY A 70 -8.99 -10.76 -10.20
C GLY A 70 -7.70 -10.22 -9.59
N LYS A 71 -6.81 -11.16 -9.32
CA LYS A 71 -5.58 -11.00 -8.56
C LYS A 71 -4.39 -10.91 -9.51
N ASP A 72 -3.77 -9.74 -9.59
CA ASP A 72 -2.55 -9.50 -10.38
C ASP A 72 -1.32 -9.40 -9.46
N ILE A 73 -0.32 -10.23 -9.73
CA ILE A 73 0.92 -10.30 -8.95
C ILE A 73 2.05 -9.64 -9.75
N TYR A 74 2.62 -8.54 -9.25
CA TYR A 74 3.70 -7.77 -9.89
C TYR A 74 4.95 -7.61 -9.01
#